data_AF-M0ASQ8-F1
#
_entry.id   AF-M0ASQ8-F1
#
_cell.length_a   1.000
_cell.length_b   1.000
_cell.length_c   1.000
_cell.angle_alpha   90.00
_cell.angle_beta   90.00
_cell.angle_gamma   90.00
#
_symmetry.space_group_name_H-M   'P 1'
#
loop_
_entity.id
_entity.type
_entity.pdbx_description
1 polymer ?
#
loop_
_entity_poly.entity_id
_entity_poly.type
_entity_poly.pdbx_seq_one_letter_code
_entity_poly.pdbx_strand_id
1 'polypeptide(L)'
;MNTIFNAYTTPMQTQTRVDIFDEIFLVFLGLGTLVGVVVISYTLYNAYKYRDDGETKADEDLPTLGELPTGGQGGKKLFLSFGLSAIIVISLVVWSYGMLLVVEDGPDTPGEDALEIDVEGYAFGWDFNYENGIETGSINEGLVIPADTPIWIETTSQDVWHTFGISDLRVKADAIPGETDETWFQADEGGNYTVECFELCGFGHSGMNSDVTVLSEDEFEQWVDEQLTMTITVEDENESRVTDGYEVELVHEENDQYEQDLTYTYSADEFENGSITINEIEQGGQYNLTITPTDDQYEPIEESVDFTGPVDETYTFETAGSGEEGDGSNDDGTDDADGGNGGEDGAGNETDQQQDGTGGDGE
;
A
#
# COMPACT_ATOMS: atom_id res chain seq x y z
N MET A 1 -28.97 -10.15 -10.86
CA MET A 1 -29.83 -11.35 -10.60
C MET A 1 -29.11 -12.65 -10.92
N ASN A 2 -28.23 -12.71 -11.93
CA ASN A 2 -27.38 -13.89 -12.17
C ASN A 2 -26.25 -14.04 -11.15
N THR A 3 -25.66 -12.95 -10.64
CA THR A 3 -24.59 -12.98 -9.63
C THR A 3 -25.06 -13.58 -8.30
N ILE A 4 -26.26 -13.18 -7.86
CA ILE A 4 -26.87 -13.66 -6.59
C ILE A 4 -27.17 -15.17 -6.63
N PHE A 5 -27.46 -15.74 -7.81
CA PHE A 5 -27.76 -17.17 -7.92
C PHE A 5 -26.50 -18.04 -8.03
N ASN A 6 -25.41 -17.52 -8.59
CA ASN A 6 -24.14 -18.26 -8.70
C ASN A 6 -23.45 -18.44 -7.34
N ALA A 7 -23.50 -17.43 -6.46
CA ALA A 7 -22.88 -17.49 -5.13
C ALA A 7 -23.37 -18.69 -4.27
N TYR A 8 -24.62 -19.13 -4.45
CA TYR A 8 -25.18 -20.26 -3.70
C TYR A 8 -24.80 -21.65 -4.24
N THR A 9 -24.11 -21.73 -5.38
CA THR A 9 -23.76 -23.00 -6.05
C THR A 9 -22.26 -23.25 -6.16
N THR A 10 -21.43 -22.26 -5.89
CA THR A 10 -19.98 -22.39 -5.89
C THR A 10 -19.54 -23.16 -4.62
N PRO A 11 -18.79 -24.25 -4.74
CA PRO A 11 -18.26 -24.94 -3.56
C PRO A 11 -17.40 -23.98 -2.73
N MET A 12 -17.45 -24.13 -1.41
CA MET A 12 -16.80 -23.26 -0.42
C MET A 12 -15.27 -23.07 -0.61
N GLN A 13 -14.65 -23.90 -1.46
CA GLN A 13 -13.21 -23.95 -1.72
C GLN A 13 -12.77 -23.06 -2.90
N THR A 14 -13.71 -22.36 -3.58
CA THR A 14 -13.41 -21.48 -4.72
C THR A 14 -14.13 -20.13 -4.59
N GLN A 15 -14.36 -19.65 -3.37
CA GLN A 15 -14.99 -18.34 -3.14
C GLN A 15 -13.91 -17.31 -2.86
N THR A 16 -13.99 -16.17 -3.55
CA THR A 16 -13.14 -15.02 -3.27
C THR A 16 -13.61 -14.33 -1.98
N ARG A 17 -12.76 -13.48 -1.41
CA ARG A 17 -13.15 -12.58 -0.32
C ARG A 17 -14.39 -11.74 -0.67
N VAL A 18 -14.51 -11.30 -1.93
CA VAL A 18 -15.64 -10.50 -2.42
C VAL A 18 -16.95 -11.28 -2.31
N ASP A 19 -16.95 -12.55 -2.74
CA ASP A 19 -18.12 -13.43 -2.67
C ASP A 19 -18.63 -13.60 -1.24
N ILE A 20 -17.72 -13.84 -0.31
CA ILE A 20 -18.03 -14.03 1.11
C ILE A 20 -18.65 -12.75 1.70
N PHE A 21 -18.03 -11.60 1.48
CA PHE A 21 -18.54 -10.33 1.98
C PHE A 21 -19.90 -9.97 1.38
N ASP A 22 -20.14 -10.26 0.10
CA ASP A 22 -21.43 -10.02 -0.53
C ASP A 22 -22.53 -10.94 0.02
N GLU A 23 -22.23 -12.19 0.33
CA GLU A 23 -23.18 -13.09 1.01
C GLU A 23 -23.55 -12.56 2.40
N ILE A 24 -22.55 -12.21 3.21
CA ILE A 24 -22.77 -11.60 4.54
C ILE A 24 -23.62 -10.34 4.39
N PHE A 25 -23.25 -9.44 3.50
CA PHE A 25 -23.95 -8.18 3.26
C PHE A 25 -25.43 -8.41 2.91
N LEU A 26 -25.73 -9.33 1.97
CA LEU A 26 -27.09 -9.62 1.55
C LEU A 26 -27.94 -10.22 2.67
N VAL A 27 -27.36 -11.12 3.49
CA VAL A 27 -28.06 -11.71 4.65
C VAL A 27 -28.40 -10.63 5.67
N PHE A 28 -27.43 -9.78 6.04
CA PHE A 28 -27.64 -8.68 6.99
C PHE A 28 -28.61 -7.63 6.45
N LEU A 29 -28.49 -7.27 5.18
CA LEU A 29 -29.39 -6.32 4.52
C LEU A 29 -30.82 -6.86 4.49
N GLY A 30 -31.00 -8.12 4.11
CA GLY A 30 -32.31 -8.76 4.05
C GLY A 30 -32.99 -8.84 5.41
N LEU A 31 -32.28 -9.35 6.42
CA LEU A 31 -32.80 -9.48 7.78
C LEU A 31 -33.02 -8.11 8.43
N GLY A 32 -32.06 -7.19 8.29
CA GLY A 32 -32.15 -5.82 8.80
C GLY A 32 -33.32 -5.06 8.19
N THR A 33 -33.54 -5.21 6.88
CA THR A 33 -34.70 -4.65 6.19
C THR A 33 -36.00 -5.23 6.72
N LEU A 34 -36.08 -6.55 6.91
CA LEU A 34 -37.26 -7.22 7.46
C LEU A 34 -37.61 -6.69 8.85
N VAL A 35 -36.62 -6.64 9.76
CA VAL A 35 -36.80 -6.12 11.12
C VAL A 35 -37.18 -4.64 11.09
N GLY A 36 -36.49 -3.84 10.26
CA GLY A 36 -36.78 -2.42 10.07
C GLY A 36 -38.22 -2.18 9.61
N VAL A 37 -38.70 -2.93 8.61
CA VAL A 37 -40.09 -2.85 8.13
C VAL A 37 -41.08 -3.17 9.25
N VAL A 38 -40.84 -4.21 10.06
CA VAL A 38 -41.72 -4.58 11.17
C VAL A 38 -41.77 -3.47 12.23
N VAL A 39 -40.61 -2.96 12.66
CA VAL A 39 -40.52 -1.93 13.70
C VAL A 39 -41.13 -0.61 13.22
N ILE A 40 -40.81 -0.18 12.01
CA ILE A 40 -41.35 1.05 11.42
C ILE A 40 -42.85 0.93 11.23
N SER A 41 -43.35 -0.18 10.66
CA SER A 41 -44.78 -0.39 10.45
C SER A 41 -45.55 -0.43 11.77
N TYR A 42 -45.02 -1.10 12.79
CA TYR A 42 -45.63 -1.14 14.13
C TYR A 42 -45.63 0.25 14.78
N THR A 43 -44.54 0.99 14.67
CA THR A 43 -44.44 2.37 15.17
C THR A 43 -45.45 3.29 14.46
N LEU A 44 -45.54 3.24 13.14
CA LEU A 44 -46.51 4.01 12.34
C LEU A 44 -47.94 3.61 12.67
N TYR A 45 -48.23 2.31 12.84
CA TYR A 45 -49.54 1.84 13.26
C TYR A 45 -49.93 2.42 14.63
N ASN A 46 -49.04 2.39 15.61
CA ASN A 46 -49.31 2.96 16.92
C ASN A 46 -49.45 4.48 16.86
N ALA A 47 -48.58 5.17 16.12
CA ALA A 47 -48.67 6.60 15.92
C ALA A 47 -49.99 7.02 15.27
N TYR A 48 -50.51 6.22 14.33
CA TYR A 48 -51.80 6.45 13.69
C TYR A 48 -52.98 6.11 14.61
N LYS A 49 -52.95 4.93 15.25
CA LYS A 49 -54.05 4.40 16.08
C LYS A 49 -54.23 5.18 17.38
N TYR A 50 -53.14 5.60 18.00
CA TYR A 50 -53.12 6.34 19.26
C TYR A 50 -52.83 7.84 19.04
N ARG A 51 -53.03 8.32 17.82
CA ARG A 51 -52.97 9.76 17.50
C ARG A 51 -54.07 10.50 18.27
N ASP A 52 -53.73 11.67 18.80
CA ASP A 52 -54.72 12.58 19.39
C ASP A 52 -55.77 12.99 18.35
N ASP A 53 -57.03 12.67 18.61
CA ASP A 53 -58.19 13.01 17.78
C ASP A 53 -58.99 14.20 18.34
N GLY A 54 -58.50 14.83 19.40
CA GLY A 54 -59.13 15.99 20.04
C GLY A 54 -60.27 15.63 20.99
N GLU A 55 -60.63 14.35 21.14
CA GLU A 55 -61.59 13.91 22.16
C GLU A 55 -60.84 13.42 23.41
N THR A 56 -60.96 14.17 24.52
CA THR A 56 -60.40 13.74 25.81
C THR A 56 -61.21 12.55 26.32
N LYS A 57 -60.72 11.33 26.10
CA LYS A 57 -61.33 10.13 26.68
C LYS A 57 -61.22 10.20 28.20
N ALA A 58 -62.36 10.35 28.87
CA ALA A 58 -62.44 10.71 30.27
C ALA A 58 -62.15 9.56 31.27
N ASP A 59 -61.80 8.34 30.83
CA ASP A 59 -61.81 7.17 31.73
C ASP A 59 -60.90 6.00 31.30
N GLU A 60 -59.75 6.25 30.66
CA GLU A 60 -58.74 5.20 30.47
C GLU A 60 -57.42 5.61 31.12
N ASP A 61 -57.17 5.09 32.33
CA ASP A 61 -55.89 4.94 33.06
C ASP A 61 -54.71 5.74 32.50
N LEU A 62 -54.84 7.08 32.47
CA LEU A 62 -53.72 7.95 32.11
C LEU A 62 -52.70 7.80 33.23
N PRO A 63 -51.44 7.43 32.94
CA PRO A 63 -50.44 7.29 33.97
C PRO A 63 -50.27 8.63 34.69
N THR A 64 -50.59 8.65 35.98
CA THR A 64 -50.46 9.83 36.84
C THR A 64 -49.05 9.92 37.40
N LEU A 65 -48.50 11.13 37.47
CA LEU A 65 -47.17 11.37 38.04
C LEU A 65 -47.15 10.90 39.51
N GLY A 66 -46.34 9.89 39.82
CA GLY A 66 -46.14 9.38 41.18
C GLY A 66 -46.84 8.04 41.48
N GLU A 67 -47.65 7.49 40.57
CA GLU A 67 -48.19 6.14 40.70
C GLU A 67 -47.27 5.10 40.05
N LEU A 68 -46.97 4.02 40.77
CA LEU A 68 -46.27 2.87 40.19
C LEU A 68 -47.27 2.05 39.37
N PRO A 69 -47.00 1.77 38.09
CA PRO A 69 -47.91 1.01 37.25
C PRO A 69 -48.21 -0.36 37.87
N THR A 70 -49.48 -0.63 38.15
CA THR A 70 -49.93 -1.84 38.87
C THR A 70 -50.32 -3.01 37.95
N GLY A 71 -50.22 -2.84 36.63
CA GLY A 71 -50.67 -3.82 35.65
C GLY A 71 -49.59 -4.23 34.66
N GLY A 72 -48.99 -5.40 34.88
CA GLY A 72 -48.13 -6.00 33.86
C GLY A 72 -47.95 -7.50 34.06
N GLN A 73 -48.73 -8.33 33.35
CA GLN A 73 -48.30 -9.69 32.94
C GLN A 73 -47.09 -9.64 31.97
N GLY A 74 -46.34 -8.52 31.92
CA GLY A 74 -45.47 -8.08 30.84
C GLY A 74 -44.08 -8.70 30.84
N GLY A 75 -43.62 -9.28 31.96
CA GLY A 75 -42.31 -9.91 32.03
C GLY A 75 -42.15 -11.05 31.00
N LYS A 76 -43.15 -11.91 30.83
CA LYS A 76 -43.07 -13.04 29.88
C LYS A 76 -42.92 -12.61 28.43
N LYS A 77 -43.62 -11.53 28.02
CA LYS A 77 -43.50 -10.98 26.66
C LYS A 77 -42.15 -10.32 26.44
N LEU A 78 -41.65 -9.60 27.46
CA LEU A 78 -40.33 -8.98 27.46
C LEU A 78 -39.21 -10.02 27.37
N PHE A 79 -39.28 -11.08 28.20
CA PHE A 79 -38.32 -12.18 28.17
C PHE A 79 -38.38 -12.95 26.85
N LEU A 80 -39.56 -13.14 26.26
CA LEU A 80 -39.70 -13.78 24.96
C LEU A 80 -39.09 -12.92 23.83
N SER A 81 -39.36 -11.61 23.80
CA SER A 81 -38.80 -10.73 22.78
C SER A 81 -37.29 -10.57 22.92
N PHE A 82 -36.81 -10.41 24.15
CA PHE A 82 -35.38 -10.32 24.44
C PHE A 82 -34.66 -11.63 24.12
N GLY A 83 -35.22 -12.77 24.54
CA GLY A 83 -34.66 -14.09 24.25
C GLY A 83 -34.63 -14.42 22.76
N LEU A 84 -35.71 -14.12 22.03
CA LEU A 84 -35.75 -14.32 20.58
C LEU A 84 -34.71 -13.44 19.86
N SER A 85 -34.62 -12.16 20.25
CA SER A 85 -33.60 -11.24 19.71
C SER A 85 -32.18 -11.74 19.99
N ALA A 86 -31.91 -12.15 21.23
CA ALA A 86 -30.60 -12.67 21.63
C ALA A 86 -30.21 -13.93 20.82
N ILE A 87 -31.15 -14.85 20.59
CA ILE A 87 -30.90 -16.04 19.76
C ILE A 87 -30.54 -15.63 18.33
N ILE A 88 -31.31 -14.73 17.73
CA ILE A 88 -31.05 -14.24 16.36
C ILE A 88 -29.66 -13.61 16.28
N VAL A 89 -29.35 -12.68 17.18
CA VAL A 89 -28.05 -11.97 17.19
C VAL A 89 -26.90 -12.93 17.40
N ILE A 90 -26.98 -13.84 18.39
CA ILE A 90 -25.91 -14.81 18.66
C ILE A 90 -25.71 -15.74 17.45
N SER A 91 -26.79 -16.22 16.83
CA SER A 91 -26.68 -17.05 15.63
C SER A 91 -26.00 -16.31 14.47
N LEU A 92 -26.33 -15.04 14.25
CA LEU A 92 -25.68 -14.23 13.23
C LEU A 92 -24.21 -13.98 13.53
N VAL A 93 -23.86 -13.68 14.79
CA VAL A 93 -22.47 -13.44 15.19
C VAL A 93 -21.63 -14.70 14.98
N VAL A 94 -22.12 -15.86 15.43
CA VAL A 94 -21.40 -17.13 15.25
C VAL A 94 -21.22 -17.47 13.78
N TRP A 95 -22.27 -17.29 12.97
CA TRP A 95 -22.19 -17.53 11.53
C TRP A 95 -21.23 -16.56 10.83
N SER A 96 -21.35 -15.26 11.10
CA SER A 96 -20.50 -14.22 10.48
C SER A 96 -19.04 -14.40 10.85
N TYR A 97 -18.75 -14.69 12.12
CA TYR A 97 -17.39 -14.98 12.56
C TYR A 97 -16.82 -16.23 11.87
N GLY A 98 -17.63 -17.27 11.70
CA GLY A 98 -17.22 -18.46 10.94
C GLY A 98 -16.86 -18.16 9.49
N MET A 99 -17.60 -17.24 8.83
CA MET A 99 -17.27 -16.80 7.47
C MET A 99 -16.01 -15.91 7.43
N LEU A 100 -15.81 -15.07 8.45
CA LEU A 100 -14.61 -14.22 8.54
C LEU A 100 -13.34 -15.04 8.71
N LEU A 101 -13.36 -16.12 9.49
CA LEU A 101 -12.20 -17.00 9.61
C LEU A 101 -11.76 -17.59 8.25
N VAL A 102 -12.71 -17.87 7.35
CA VAL A 102 -12.39 -18.34 5.99
C VAL A 102 -11.70 -17.24 5.16
N VAL A 103 -12.09 -15.98 5.37
CA VAL A 103 -11.44 -14.83 4.71
C VAL A 103 -10.06 -14.56 5.30
N GLU A 104 -9.90 -14.67 6.62
CA GLU A 104 -8.63 -14.43 7.31
C GLU A 104 -7.60 -15.53 7.01
N ASP A 105 -8.01 -16.81 7.00
CA ASP A 105 -7.10 -17.93 6.73
C ASP A 105 -6.69 -18.03 5.24
N GLY A 106 -7.55 -17.56 4.33
CA GLY A 106 -7.31 -17.61 2.88
C GLY A 106 -7.20 -19.02 2.28
N PRO A 107 -6.76 -19.14 1.01
CA PRO A 107 -6.23 -20.40 0.50
C PRO A 107 -5.02 -20.81 1.35
N ASP A 108 -4.88 -22.10 1.68
CA ASP A 108 -3.96 -22.63 2.69
C ASP A 108 -2.51 -22.07 2.58
N THR A 109 -2.16 -21.02 3.35
CA THR A 109 -0.81 -20.39 3.46
C THR A 109 -0.22 -19.88 2.13
N PRO A 110 0.74 -18.93 2.14
CA PRO A 110 1.57 -18.68 0.96
C PRO A 110 2.31 -19.99 0.64
N GLY A 111 1.77 -20.72 -0.32
CA GLY A 111 2.36 -21.91 -0.91
C GLY A 111 2.54 -21.63 -2.39
N GLU A 112 3.33 -22.47 -3.07
CA GLU A 112 3.93 -22.33 -4.43
C GLU A 112 3.09 -21.68 -5.56
N ASP A 113 1.79 -21.43 -5.36
CA ASP A 113 0.84 -20.85 -6.33
C ASP A 113 0.38 -19.40 -6.01
N ALA A 114 0.82 -18.78 -4.90
CA ALA A 114 0.48 -17.39 -4.56
C ALA A 114 1.62 -16.43 -4.93
N LEU A 115 1.28 -15.25 -5.47
CA LEU A 115 2.26 -14.17 -5.70
C LEU A 115 2.38 -13.35 -4.41
N GLU A 116 3.58 -13.32 -3.84
CA GLU A 116 3.90 -12.49 -2.66
C GLU A 116 4.41 -11.11 -3.10
N ILE A 117 3.89 -10.06 -2.46
CA ILE A 117 4.25 -8.66 -2.74
C ILE A 117 4.38 -7.91 -1.41
N ASP A 118 5.54 -7.32 -1.19
CA ASP A 118 5.77 -6.38 -0.09
C ASP A 118 5.22 -5.02 -0.47
N VAL A 119 4.42 -4.43 0.41
CA VAL A 119 3.74 -3.14 0.19
C VAL A 119 4.18 -2.15 1.25
N GLU A 120 4.76 -1.05 0.81
CA GLU A 120 5.18 0.04 1.69
C GLU A 120 4.37 1.32 1.46
N GLY A 121 3.71 1.80 2.52
CA GLY A 121 3.05 3.10 2.51
C GLY A 121 3.98 4.24 2.87
N TYR A 122 3.90 5.35 2.14
CA TYR A 122 4.54 6.63 2.48
C TYR A 122 3.62 7.81 2.17
N ALA A 123 3.84 8.99 2.77
CA ALA A 123 3.08 10.18 2.44
C ALA A 123 3.53 10.78 1.09
N PHE A 124 2.81 10.65 -0.03
CA PHE A 124 1.49 10.03 -0.23
C PHE A 124 1.50 9.12 -1.47
N GLY A 125 1.88 7.87 -1.27
CA GLY A 125 1.96 6.83 -2.29
C GLY A 125 2.24 5.45 -1.68
N TRP A 126 2.36 4.49 -2.56
CA TRP A 126 2.62 3.09 -2.25
C TRP A 126 3.77 2.62 -3.13
N ASP A 127 4.71 1.89 -2.54
CA ASP A 127 5.72 1.11 -3.26
C ASP A 127 5.34 -0.37 -3.14
N PHE A 128 5.57 -1.13 -4.21
CA PHE A 128 5.27 -2.55 -4.32
C PHE A 128 6.53 -3.27 -4.77
N ASN A 129 7.03 -4.16 -3.91
CA ASN A 129 8.25 -4.92 -4.16
C ASN A 129 7.87 -6.39 -4.37
N TYR A 130 8.30 -6.96 -5.49
CA TYR A 130 8.04 -8.34 -5.86
C TYR A 130 9.23 -9.22 -5.46
N GLU A 131 8.99 -10.51 -5.17
CA GLU A 131 10.05 -11.45 -4.73
C GLU A 131 11.22 -11.58 -5.71
N ASN A 132 10.99 -11.31 -6.99
CA ASN A 132 12.03 -11.33 -8.01
C ASN A 132 12.82 -10.02 -8.10
N GLY A 133 12.66 -9.09 -7.14
CA GLY A 133 13.42 -7.83 -7.06
C GLY A 133 12.91 -6.70 -7.95
N ILE A 134 11.77 -6.88 -8.63
CA ILE A 134 11.08 -5.78 -9.30
C ILE A 134 10.49 -4.85 -8.24
N GLU A 135 10.52 -3.54 -8.49
CA GLU A 135 9.83 -2.53 -7.69
C GLU A 135 8.96 -1.64 -8.58
N THR A 136 7.72 -1.44 -8.15
CA THR A 136 6.77 -0.51 -8.78
C THR A 136 6.18 0.41 -7.72
N GLY A 137 5.43 1.43 -8.12
CA GLY A 137 4.79 2.29 -7.13
C GLY A 137 3.74 3.22 -7.70
N SER A 138 3.13 4.04 -6.86
CA SER A 138 2.06 4.95 -7.26
C SER A 138 2.44 5.93 -8.37
N ILE A 139 3.73 6.23 -8.53
CA ILE A 139 4.24 7.09 -9.61
C ILE A 139 4.82 6.30 -10.79
N ASN A 140 5.02 4.99 -10.65
CA ASN A 140 5.63 4.10 -11.63
C ASN A 140 4.82 2.80 -11.76
N GLU A 141 3.94 2.75 -12.77
CA GLU A 141 3.06 1.63 -13.14
C GLU A 141 1.96 1.23 -12.15
N GLY A 142 2.12 1.49 -10.85
CA GLY A 142 1.18 1.03 -9.83
C GLY A 142 1.35 -0.46 -9.51
N LEU A 143 0.31 -1.07 -8.96
CA LEU A 143 0.34 -2.49 -8.61
C LEU A 143 -0.01 -3.34 -9.85
N VAL A 144 0.88 -4.24 -10.28
CA VAL A 144 0.66 -5.12 -11.43
C VAL A 144 0.54 -6.56 -10.93
N ILE A 145 -0.53 -7.25 -11.29
CA ILE A 145 -0.81 -8.60 -10.78
C ILE A 145 -1.41 -9.51 -11.87
N PRO A 146 -1.20 -10.83 -11.78
CA PRO A 146 -1.91 -11.80 -12.62
C PRO A 146 -3.37 -11.99 -12.17
N ALA A 147 -4.25 -12.15 -13.16
CA ALA A 147 -5.65 -12.50 -12.96
C ALA A 147 -5.81 -13.92 -12.41
N ASP A 148 -6.87 -14.16 -11.64
CA ASP A 148 -7.23 -15.48 -11.12
C ASP A 148 -6.13 -16.14 -10.24
N THR A 149 -5.13 -15.39 -9.81
CA THR A 149 -4.06 -15.83 -8.91
C THR A 149 -4.23 -15.23 -7.52
N PRO A 150 -4.06 -16.01 -6.43
CA PRO A 150 -4.00 -15.46 -5.08
C PRO A 150 -2.78 -14.53 -4.94
N ILE A 151 -3.05 -13.29 -4.54
CA ILE A 151 -2.02 -12.29 -4.23
C ILE A 151 -1.93 -12.21 -2.72
N TRP A 152 -0.77 -12.54 -2.17
CA TRP A 152 -0.44 -12.34 -0.77
C TRP A 152 0.31 -11.01 -0.63
N ILE A 153 -0.12 -10.17 0.30
CA ILE A 153 0.55 -8.92 0.57
C ILE A 153 1.01 -8.87 2.02
N GLU A 154 2.27 -8.48 2.19
CA GLU A 154 2.83 -8.04 3.46
C GLU A 154 2.89 -6.53 3.41
N THR A 155 2.35 -5.84 4.40
CA THR A 155 2.17 -4.40 4.36
C THR A 155 2.83 -3.73 5.56
N THR A 156 3.65 -2.72 5.31
CA THR A 156 4.25 -1.86 6.34
C THR A 156 4.28 -0.40 5.89
N SER A 157 4.89 0.48 6.70
CA SER A 157 4.97 1.91 6.41
C SER A 157 6.35 2.48 6.71
N GLN A 158 6.79 3.38 5.83
CA GLN A 158 8.06 4.10 5.96
C GLN A 158 7.96 5.29 6.93
N ASP A 159 6.76 5.83 7.20
CA ASP A 159 6.60 7.10 7.91
C ASP A 159 5.49 7.14 8.99
N VAL A 160 4.22 7.11 8.62
CA VAL A 160 3.05 7.24 9.50
C VAL A 160 2.10 6.07 9.28
N TRP A 161 1.05 5.97 10.10
CA TRP A 161 0.05 4.93 9.89
C TRP A 161 -0.76 5.19 8.62
N HIS A 162 -0.75 4.23 7.70
CA HIS A 162 -1.66 4.12 6.56
C HIS A 162 -2.48 2.83 6.63
N THR A 163 -3.46 2.66 5.77
CA THR A 163 -4.12 1.36 5.60
C THR A 163 -4.24 1.13 4.10
N PHE A 164 -3.55 0.13 3.59
CA PHE A 164 -3.69 -0.34 2.21
C PHE A 164 -5.12 -0.85 2.04
N GLY A 165 -5.77 -0.54 0.92
CA GLY A 165 -7.09 -1.08 0.64
C GLY A 165 -7.47 -1.00 -0.83
N ILE A 166 -8.22 -2.01 -1.28
CA ILE A 166 -8.85 -2.02 -2.60
C ILE A 166 -10.34 -2.30 -2.38
N SER A 167 -11.17 -1.25 -2.50
CA SER A 167 -12.60 -1.30 -2.17
C SER A 167 -13.36 -2.40 -2.91
N ASP A 168 -13.11 -2.56 -4.22
CA ASP A 168 -13.81 -3.53 -5.07
C ASP A 168 -13.42 -4.98 -4.75
N LEU A 169 -12.20 -5.20 -4.26
CA LEU A 169 -11.72 -6.51 -3.81
C LEU A 169 -11.98 -6.74 -2.32
N ARG A 170 -12.58 -5.77 -1.63
CA ARG A 170 -12.88 -5.82 -0.18
C ARG A 170 -11.66 -6.13 0.68
N VAL A 171 -10.47 -5.72 0.26
CA VAL A 171 -9.20 -5.91 0.98
C VAL A 171 -8.78 -4.66 1.71
N LYS A 172 -8.24 -4.88 2.92
CA LYS A 172 -7.50 -3.87 3.67
C LYS A 172 -6.44 -4.53 4.55
N ALA A 173 -5.30 -3.88 4.71
CA ALA A 173 -4.24 -4.23 5.66
C ALA A 173 -3.64 -2.94 6.23
N ASP A 174 -3.35 -2.94 7.54
CA ASP A 174 -2.84 -1.74 8.20
C ASP A 174 -1.32 -1.64 7.97
N ALA A 175 -0.86 -0.50 7.45
CA ALA A 175 0.53 -0.19 7.18
C ALA A 175 1.10 0.65 8.34
N ILE A 176 1.75 0.01 9.29
CA ILE A 176 2.19 0.65 10.54
C ILE A 176 3.73 0.66 10.61
N PRO A 177 4.38 1.81 10.85
CA PRO A 177 5.83 1.86 10.95
C PRO A 177 6.38 0.91 12.02
N GLY A 178 7.22 -0.04 11.61
CA GLY A 178 7.83 -1.04 12.49
C GLY A 178 6.97 -2.27 12.80
N GLU A 179 5.81 -2.42 12.16
CA GLU A 179 4.97 -3.62 12.21
C GLU A 179 4.62 -4.03 10.77
N THR A 180 4.46 -5.33 10.53
CA THR A 180 4.00 -5.89 9.26
C THR A 180 2.64 -6.51 9.50
N ASP A 181 1.67 -6.17 8.65
CA ASP A 181 0.35 -6.80 8.59
C ASP A 181 0.23 -7.58 7.28
N GLU A 182 -0.52 -8.67 7.29
CA GLU A 182 -0.60 -9.60 6.16
C GLU A 182 -2.06 -9.75 5.72
N THR A 183 -2.32 -9.78 4.42
CA THR A 183 -3.63 -10.15 3.88
C THR A 183 -3.48 -10.73 2.48
N TRP A 184 -4.57 -11.25 1.92
CA TRP A 184 -4.56 -11.81 0.58
C TRP A 184 -5.78 -11.36 -0.20
N PHE A 185 -5.70 -11.33 -1.53
CA PHE A 185 -6.86 -11.13 -2.38
C PHE A 185 -6.69 -11.83 -3.73
N GLN A 186 -7.72 -11.82 -4.54
CA GLN A 186 -7.70 -12.35 -5.90
C GLN A 186 -8.54 -11.42 -6.77
N ALA A 187 -8.07 -11.14 -7.98
CA ALA A 187 -8.71 -10.25 -8.92
C ALA A 187 -9.08 -10.97 -10.22
N ASP A 188 -10.17 -10.56 -10.85
CA ASP A 188 -10.61 -11.09 -12.14
C ASP A 188 -9.94 -10.31 -13.30
N GLU A 189 -9.69 -10.98 -14.42
CA GLU A 189 -9.12 -10.36 -15.63
C GLU A 189 -9.99 -9.19 -16.15
N GLY A 190 -9.34 -8.09 -16.54
CA GLY A 190 -10.01 -6.91 -17.12
C GLY A 190 -10.77 -6.03 -16.11
N GLY A 191 -10.61 -6.27 -14.82
CA GLY A 191 -11.00 -5.35 -13.76
C GLY A 191 -10.15 -4.07 -13.78
N ASN A 192 -10.74 -2.94 -13.42
CA ASN A 192 -9.99 -1.72 -13.10
C ASN A 192 -10.11 -1.54 -11.59
N TYR A 193 -8.99 -1.65 -10.88
CA TYR A 193 -8.98 -1.49 -9.43
C TYR A 193 -8.05 -0.34 -9.04
N THR A 194 -8.24 0.16 -7.83
CA THR A 194 -7.47 1.28 -7.28
C THR A 194 -7.12 0.94 -5.85
N VAL A 195 -5.83 1.08 -5.53
CA VAL A 195 -5.36 1.11 -4.14
C VAL A 195 -5.71 2.47 -3.56
N GLU A 196 -6.28 2.48 -2.37
CA GLU A 196 -6.70 3.66 -1.63
C GLU A 196 -6.12 3.60 -0.21
N CYS A 197 -5.79 4.76 0.36
CA CYS A 197 -5.44 4.84 1.78
C CYS A 197 -6.71 4.97 2.66
N PHE A 198 -6.92 4.03 3.59
CA PHE A 198 -8.09 4.01 4.49
C PHE A 198 -7.84 4.54 5.91
N GLU A 199 -6.63 4.96 6.24
CA GLU A 199 -6.28 5.59 7.51
C GLU A 199 -5.77 7.02 7.31
N LEU A 200 -6.17 7.96 8.17
CA LEU A 200 -5.86 9.38 7.99
C LEU A 200 -4.35 9.63 8.17
N CYS A 201 -3.62 9.70 7.05
CA CYS A 201 -2.16 9.82 7.05
C CYS A 201 -1.62 11.24 6.82
N GLY A 202 -2.48 12.23 6.56
CA GLY A 202 -2.07 13.63 6.40
C GLY A 202 -2.89 14.43 5.40
N PHE A 203 -2.34 15.54 4.91
CA PHE A 203 -3.06 16.47 4.03
C PHE A 203 -3.34 15.90 2.63
N GLY A 204 -2.51 14.97 2.15
CA GLY A 204 -2.66 14.30 0.86
C GLY A 204 -3.46 13.00 0.93
N HIS A 205 -3.95 12.61 2.11
CA HIS A 205 -4.61 11.33 2.37
C HIS A 205 -5.67 10.94 1.32
N SER A 206 -6.60 11.84 0.98
CA SER A 206 -7.68 11.53 0.03
C SER A 206 -7.23 11.36 -1.43
N GLY A 207 -5.99 11.71 -1.75
CA GLY A 207 -5.38 11.56 -3.06
C GLY A 207 -4.29 10.50 -3.11
N MET A 208 -4.06 9.79 -2.01
CA MET A 208 -3.09 8.72 -1.90
C MET A 208 -3.65 7.44 -2.53
N ASN A 209 -3.62 7.41 -3.86
CA ASN A 209 -4.13 6.30 -4.66
C ASN A 209 -3.03 5.71 -5.54
N SER A 210 -3.17 4.43 -5.89
CA SER A 210 -2.36 3.75 -6.89
C SER A 210 -3.26 2.99 -7.86
N ASP A 211 -2.92 2.97 -9.14
CA ASP A 211 -3.61 2.13 -10.11
C ASP A 211 -3.26 0.65 -9.87
N VAL A 212 -4.20 -0.24 -10.22
CA VAL A 212 -3.97 -1.69 -10.22
C VAL A 212 -4.21 -2.23 -11.62
N THR A 213 -3.18 -2.82 -12.21
CA THR A 213 -3.22 -3.46 -13.52
C THR A 213 -3.33 -4.98 -13.33
N VAL A 214 -4.40 -5.56 -13.85
CA VAL A 214 -4.63 -7.01 -13.77
C VAL A 214 -4.47 -7.62 -15.16
N LEU A 215 -3.42 -8.41 -15.32
CA LEU A 215 -3.00 -9.02 -16.58
C LEU A 215 -3.41 -10.49 -16.62
N SER A 216 -3.56 -11.07 -17.81
CA SER A 216 -3.56 -12.53 -17.90
C SER A 216 -2.21 -13.11 -17.45
N GLU A 217 -2.16 -14.38 -17.06
CA GLU A 217 -0.93 -15.05 -16.60
C GLU A 217 0.21 -14.90 -17.63
N ASP A 218 -0.07 -15.18 -18.91
CA ASP A 218 0.90 -15.01 -20.02
C ASP A 218 1.38 -13.54 -20.18
N GLU A 219 0.50 -12.56 -20.00
CA GLU A 219 0.85 -11.14 -20.09
C GLU A 219 1.64 -10.66 -18.88
N PHE A 220 1.37 -11.22 -17.70
CA PHE A 220 2.13 -10.93 -16.48
C PHE A 220 3.56 -11.48 -16.58
N GLU A 221 3.74 -12.71 -17.06
CA GLU A 221 5.07 -13.27 -17.33
C GLU A 221 5.85 -12.40 -18.34
N GLN A 222 5.19 -11.97 -19.42
CA GLN A 222 5.81 -11.05 -20.37
C GLN A 222 6.17 -9.70 -19.72
N TRP A 223 5.29 -9.16 -18.87
CA TRP A 223 5.58 -7.93 -18.15
C TRP A 223 6.80 -8.08 -17.25
N VAL A 224 6.92 -9.20 -16.51
CA VAL A 224 8.10 -9.52 -15.70
C VAL A 224 9.37 -9.54 -16.55
N ASP A 225 9.36 -10.22 -17.70
CA ASP A 225 10.52 -10.27 -18.62
C ASP A 225 10.91 -8.86 -19.13
N GLU A 226 9.91 -8.01 -19.41
CA GLU A 226 10.13 -6.64 -19.83
C GLU A 226 10.73 -5.78 -18.70
N GLN A 227 10.28 -5.97 -17.45
CA GLN A 227 10.86 -5.30 -16.28
C GLN A 227 12.30 -5.75 -16.01
N LEU A 228 12.62 -7.01 -16.30
CA LEU A 228 13.96 -7.59 -16.14
C LEU A 228 14.82 -7.44 -17.41
N THR A 229 14.74 -6.28 -18.06
CA THR A 229 15.57 -5.91 -19.20
C THR A 229 16.62 -4.85 -18.84
N MET A 230 17.90 -5.13 -19.10
CA MET A 230 19.00 -4.17 -18.90
C MET A 230 19.70 -3.87 -20.23
N THR A 231 19.71 -2.61 -20.63
CA THR A 231 20.47 -2.11 -21.78
C THR A 231 21.70 -1.36 -21.30
N ILE A 232 22.87 -1.83 -21.74
CA ILE A 232 24.16 -1.22 -21.44
C ILE A 232 24.71 -0.66 -22.75
N THR A 233 25.03 0.62 -22.74
CA THR A 233 25.75 1.31 -23.80
C THR A 233 27.14 1.69 -23.31
N VAL A 234 28.16 1.51 -24.15
CA VAL A 234 29.53 1.97 -23.88
C VAL A 234 29.97 3.01 -24.91
N GLU A 235 30.39 4.18 -24.42
CA GLU A 235 30.85 5.32 -25.21
C GLU A 235 32.24 5.82 -24.74
N ASP A 236 32.91 6.62 -25.57
CA ASP A 236 34.12 7.36 -25.21
C ASP A 236 33.82 8.80 -24.79
N GLU A 237 34.83 9.54 -24.34
CA GLU A 237 34.74 10.96 -23.97
C GLU A 237 34.19 11.90 -25.06
N ASN A 238 34.11 11.44 -26.32
CA ASN A 238 33.56 12.16 -27.45
C ASN A 238 32.15 11.68 -27.84
N GLU A 239 31.45 10.97 -26.95
CA GLU A 239 30.10 10.40 -27.20
C GLU A 239 30.10 9.43 -28.40
N SER A 240 31.25 8.80 -28.68
CA SER A 240 31.38 7.82 -29.77
C SER A 240 31.30 6.40 -29.21
N ARG A 241 30.50 5.56 -29.86
CA ARG A 241 30.31 4.15 -29.45
C ARG A 241 31.62 3.38 -29.48
N VAL A 242 31.94 2.73 -28.37
CA VAL A 242 33.07 1.81 -28.27
C VAL A 242 32.55 0.40 -28.58
N THR A 243 33.08 -0.19 -29.65
CA THR A 243 32.53 -1.43 -30.23
C THR A 243 33.45 -2.64 -30.07
N ASP A 244 34.64 -2.47 -29.52
CA ASP A 244 35.58 -3.55 -29.27
C ASP A 244 36.47 -3.24 -28.06
N GLY A 245 37.16 -4.27 -27.57
CA GLY A 245 38.23 -4.09 -26.60
C GLY A 245 37.80 -3.92 -25.14
N TYR A 246 36.68 -4.50 -24.73
CA TYR A 246 36.25 -4.56 -23.33
C TYR A 246 35.45 -5.84 -23.02
N GLU A 247 35.35 -6.14 -21.73
CA GLU A 247 34.46 -7.15 -21.15
C GLU A 247 33.58 -6.49 -20.09
N VAL A 248 32.31 -6.87 -20.03
CA VAL A 248 31.35 -6.42 -19.01
C VAL A 248 31.06 -7.58 -18.09
N GLU A 249 31.20 -7.36 -16.79
CA GLU A 249 30.81 -8.29 -15.73
C GLU A 249 29.72 -7.63 -14.88
N LEU A 250 28.63 -8.36 -14.66
CA LEU A 250 27.55 -8.01 -13.75
C LEU A 250 27.53 -9.06 -12.64
N VAL A 251 27.70 -8.62 -11.40
CA VAL A 251 27.63 -9.47 -10.22
C VAL A 251 26.49 -8.97 -9.33
N HIS A 252 25.46 -9.80 -9.14
CA HIS A 252 24.39 -9.51 -8.19
C HIS A 252 24.95 -9.44 -6.77
N GLU A 253 24.56 -8.43 -6.00
CA GLU A 253 25.01 -8.28 -4.62
C GLU A 253 24.21 -9.21 -3.71
N GLU A 254 24.90 -10.21 -3.12
CA GLU A 254 24.33 -11.09 -2.10
C GLU A 254 23.74 -10.22 -0.97
N ASN A 255 22.44 -10.35 -0.74
CA ASN A 255 21.79 -9.77 0.42
C ASN A 255 20.94 -10.84 1.12
N ASP A 256 20.45 -10.55 2.32
CA ASP A 256 19.68 -11.51 3.12
C ASP A 256 18.40 -12.03 2.40
N GLN A 257 17.98 -11.42 1.27
CA GLN A 257 16.86 -11.86 0.44
C GLN A 257 17.26 -12.80 -0.72
N TYR A 258 18.52 -12.84 -1.16
CA TYR A 258 18.93 -13.61 -2.35
C TYR A 258 20.13 -14.53 -2.06
N GLU A 259 19.91 -15.85 -2.09
CA GLU A 259 20.91 -16.86 -1.69
C GLU A 259 21.90 -17.29 -2.80
N GLN A 260 21.84 -16.69 -4.00
CA GLN A 260 22.68 -17.11 -5.14
C GLN A 260 23.42 -15.94 -5.80
N ASP A 261 24.74 -16.05 -5.88
CA ASP A 261 25.57 -15.18 -6.72
C ASP A 261 25.21 -15.38 -8.20
N LEU A 262 24.47 -14.44 -8.78
CA LEU A 262 24.25 -14.36 -10.22
C LEU A 262 25.37 -13.54 -10.84
N THR A 263 26.16 -14.17 -11.72
CA THR A 263 27.24 -13.50 -12.46
C THR A 263 27.02 -13.66 -13.95
N TYR A 264 26.97 -12.54 -14.66
CA TYR A 264 26.86 -12.48 -16.11
C TYR A 264 28.09 -11.80 -16.68
N THR A 265 28.66 -12.38 -17.74
CA THR A 265 29.85 -11.83 -18.40
C THR A 265 29.60 -11.75 -19.90
N TYR A 266 29.86 -10.57 -20.47
CA TYR A 266 29.69 -10.28 -21.89
C TYR A 266 30.97 -9.73 -22.47
N SER A 267 31.32 -10.23 -23.64
CA SER A 267 32.44 -9.77 -24.45
C SER A 267 31.98 -8.69 -25.43
N ALA A 268 32.86 -7.75 -25.80
CA ALA A 268 32.50 -6.67 -26.71
C ALA A 268 31.95 -7.14 -28.09
N ASP A 269 32.22 -8.37 -28.54
CA ASP A 269 31.63 -8.90 -29.78
C ASP A 269 30.14 -9.26 -29.69
N GLU A 270 29.60 -9.34 -28.47
CA GLU A 270 28.17 -9.52 -28.21
C GLU A 270 27.41 -8.18 -28.24
N PHE A 271 28.12 -7.05 -28.22
CA PHE A 271 27.53 -5.71 -28.31
C PHE A 271 27.28 -5.33 -29.78
N GLU A 272 26.04 -4.95 -30.10
CA GLU A 272 25.70 -4.39 -31.39
C GLU A 272 25.91 -2.88 -31.38
N ASN A 273 26.95 -2.40 -32.09
CA ASN A 273 27.31 -0.98 -32.15
C ASN A 273 27.55 -0.35 -30.76
N GLY A 274 28.23 -1.09 -29.88
CA GLY A 274 28.58 -0.63 -28.53
C GLY A 274 27.41 -0.60 -27.56
N SER A 275 26.34 -1.34 -27.86
CA SER A 275 25.21 -1.54 -26.95
C SER A 275 24.81 -3.00 -26.90
N ILE A 276 24.42 -3.48 -25.73
CA ILE A 276 23.82 -4.80 -25.52
C ILE A 276 22.51 -4.61 -24.75
N THR A 277 21.50 -5.41 -25.10
CA THR A 277 20.26 -5.54 -24.33
C THR A 277 20.22 -6.95 -23.78
N ILE A 278 20.16 -7.04 -22.45
CA ILE A 278 20.22 -8.27 -21.68
C ILE A 278 18.81 -8.58 -21.18
N ASN A 279 18.26 -9.73 -21.60
CA ASN A 279 16.93 -10.22 -21.23
C ASN A 279 17.00 -11.57 -20.48
N GLU A 280 18.18 -11.94 -20.00
CA GLU A 280 18.45 -13.23 -19.34
C GLU A 280 18.58 -13.09 -17.83
N ILE A 281 18.34 -11.88 -17.31
CA ILE A 281 18.40 -11.60 -15.88
C ILE A 281 17.11 -12.12 -15.25
N GLU A 282 17.23 -13.02 -14.30
CA GLU A 282 16.08 -13.68 -13.65
C GLU A 282 15.65 -12.96 -12.35
N GLN A 283 16.47 -12.03 -11.85
CA GLN A 283 16.28 -11.35 -10.57
C GLN A 283 16.72 -9.88 -10.64
N GLY A 284 15.94 -9.00 -10.03
CA GLY A 284 16.27 -7.61 -9.81
C GLY A 284 17.13 -7.38 -8.57
N GLY A 285 17.26 -6.12 -8.18
CA GLY A 285 18.03 -5.65 -7.04
C GLY A 285 19.40 -5.09 -7.43
N GLN A 286 20.33 -5.04 -6.47
CA GLN A 286 21.60 -4.36 -6.64
C GLN A 286 22.62 -5.22 -7.41
N TYR A 287 23.20 -4.65 -8.46
CA TYR A 287 24.27 -5.26 -9.26
C TYR A 287 25.54 -4.43 -9.21
N ASN A 288 26.67 -5.08 -9.00
CA ASN A 288 27.99 -4.51 -9.21
C ASN A 288 28.39 -4.72 -10.66
N LEU A 289 28.43 -3.64 -11.43
CA LEU A 289 28.88 -3.59 -12.82
C LEU A 289 30.38 -3.30 -12.86
N THR A 290 31.12 -4.13 -13.58
CA THR A 290 32.52 -3.89 -13.91
C THR A 290 32.72 -3.94 -15.42
N ILE A 291 33.13 -2.84 -16.03
CA ILE A 291 33.52 -2.78 -17.44
C ILE A 291 35.04 -2.72 -17.50
N THR A 292 35.66 -3.81 -17.97
CA THR A 292 37.12 -3.97 -18.04
C THR A 292 37.61 -3.83 -19.49
N PRO A 293 38.37 -2.76 -19.82
CA PRO A 293 39.07 -2.67 -21.10
C PRO A 293 40.08 -3.80 -21.26
N THR A 294 40.20 -4.37 -22.46
CA THR A 294 41.21 -5.40 -22.77
C THR A 294 42.59 -4.82 -23.06
N ASP A 295 42.65 -3.51 -23.33
CA ASP A 295 43.86 -2.75 -23.63
C ASP A 295 44.02 -1.59 -22.63
N ASP A 296 45.27 -1.16 -22.38
CA ASP A 296 45.59 -0.04 -21.46
C ASP A 296 45.18 1.36 -22.02
N GLN A 297 44.22 1.44 -22.95
CA GLN A 297 43.75 2.70 -23.53
C GLN A 297 42.75 3.43 -22.63
N TYR A 298 41.98 2.68 -21.87
CA TYR A 298 40.91 3.18 -21.01
C TYR A 298 41.09 2.67 -19.58
N GLU A 299 40.60 3.43 -18.61
CA GLU A 299 40.48 2.95 -17.23
C GLU A 299 39.23 2.06 -17.07
N PRO A 300 39.25 1.03 -16.20
CA PRO A 300 38.05 0.25 -15.87
C PRO A 300 36.96 1.10 -15.22
N ILE A 301 35.70 0.73 -15.46
CA ILE A 301 34.53 1.33 -14.82
C ILE A 301 33.99 0.34 -13.80
N GLU A 302 33.79 0.80 -12.56
CA GLU A 302 33.16 0.05 -11.47
C GLU A 302 31.97 0.88 -10.95
N GLU A 303 30.76 0.35 -11.07
CA GLU A 303 29.53 1.05 -10.67
C GLU A 303 28.54 0.10 -10.00
N SER A 304 27.71 0.64 -9.11
CA SER A 304 26.60 -0.09 -8.51
C SER A 304 25.31 0.36 -9.18
N VAL A 305 24.60 -0.60 -9.77
CA VAL A 305 23.35 -0.40 -10.52
C VAL A 305 22.21 -0.98 -9.69
N ASP A 306 21.18 -0.17 -9.44
CA ASP A 306 19.95 -0.63 -8.82
C ASP A 306 18.97 -1.07 -9.91
N PHE A 307 18.76 -2.38 -10.02
CA PHE A 307 18.00 -3.00 -11.10
C PHE A 307 16.64 -3.47 -10.59
N THR A 308 15.73 -2.53 -10.34
CA THR A 308 14.38 -2.83 -9.86
C THR A 308 13.30 -2.70 -10.94
N GLY A 309 13.73 -2.47 -12.19
CA GLY A 309 12.91 -2.39 -13.39
C GLY A 309 13.80 -2.18 -14.62
N PRO A 310 13.23 -1.81 -15.79
CA PRO A 310 14.00 -1.68 -17.02
C PRO A 310 15.08 -0.60 -16.89
N VAL A 311 16.31 -0.97 -17.18
CA VAL A 311 17.47 -0.08 -17.12
C VAL A 311 18.01 0.17 -18.53
N ASP A 312 18.30 1.42 -18.86
CA ASP A 312 18.98 1.83 -20.11
C ASP A 312 20.05 2.86 -19.76
N GLU A 313 21.29 2.38 -19.58
CA GLU A 313 22.40 3.18 -19.07
C GLU A 313 23.54 3.28 -20.07
N THR A 314 24.22 4.43 -20.04
CA THR A 314 25.36 4.74 -20.90
C THR A 314 26.59 5.01 -20.04
N TYR A 315 27.61 4.18 -20.21
CA TYR A 315 28.87 4.26 -19.50
C TYR A 315 29.95 4.83 -20.41
N THR A 316 30.71 5.80 -19.90
CA THR A 316 31.72 6.52 -20.68
C THR A 316 33.13 6.13 -20.23
N PHE A 317 33.94 5.62 -21.14
CA PHE A 317 35.35 5.37 -20.87
C PHE A 317 36.16 6.66 -20.81
N GLU A 318 36.98 6.77 -19.76
CA GLU A 318 38.02 7.79 -19.65
C GLU A 318 39.35 7.27 -20.21
N THR A 319 40.02 8.10 -21.02
CA THR A 319 41.34 7.77 -21.57
C THR A 319 42.38 7.64 -20.45
N ALA A 320 43.12 6.52 -20.42
CA ALA A 320 44.13 6.24 -19.41
C ALA A 320 45.21 7.34 -19.37
N GLY A 321 45.36 7.99 -18.21
CA GLY A 321 46.36 9.04 -17.98
C GLY A 321 45.97 10.47 -18.41
N SER A 322 44.69 10.75 -18.69
CA SER A 322 44.17 12.11 -18.92
C SER A 322 43.98 12.94 -17.64
N GLY A 323 44.34 12.40 -16.47
CA GLY A 323 44.29 13.09 -15.18
C GLY A 323 44.87 14.50 -15.29
N GLU A 324 44.00 15.49 -15.07
CA GLU A 324 44.36 16.90 -15.09
C GLU A 324 45.61 17.14 -14.23
N GLU A 325 46.66 17.70 -14.85
CA GLU A 325 47.71 18.40 -14.11
C GLU A 325 47.05 19.59 -13.39
N GLY A 326 46.57 19.36 -12.17
CA GLY A 326 46.19 20.42 -11.26
C GLY A 326 47.38 21.35 -11.05
N ASP A 327 47.25 22.57 -11.56
CA ASP A 327 48.09 23.73 -11.26
C ASP A 327 48.17 23.91 -9.74
N GLY A 328 49.21 23.31 -9.16
CA GLY A 328 49.67 23.58 -7.81
C GLY A 328 50.28 24.98 -7.74
N SER A 329 49.42 25.99 -7.66
CA SER A 329 49.80 27.30 -7.14
C SER A 329 49.68 27.28 -5.61
N ASN A 330 50.79 26.88 -4.97
CA ASN A 330 51.09 27.18 -3.58
C ASN A 330 51.10 28.71 -3.40
N ASP A 331 50.15 29.26 -2.63
CA ASP A 331 50.32 30.54 -1.96
C ASP A 331 50.60 30.27 -0.48
N ASP A 332 51.89 30.27 -0.15
CA ASP A 332 52.43 30.27 1.21
C ASP A 332 52.48 31.73 1.69
N GLY A 333 51.78 32.03 2.79
CA GLY A 333 51.45 33.40 3.19
C GLY A 333 51.19 33.61 4.67
N THR A 334 52.11 33.13 5.51
CA THR A 334 52.53 33.70 6.82
C THR A 334 51.50 33.86 7.96
N ASP A 335 51.80 33.12 9.03
CA ASP A 335 51.47 33.44 10.42
C ASP A 335 51.98 34.84 10.83
N ASP A 336 51.13 35.62 11.51
CA ASP A 336 51.57 36.56 12.54
C ASP A 336 50.51 36.67 13.64
N ALA A 337 50.95 36.40 14.86
CA ALA A 337 50.19 36.52 16.09
C ALA A 337 50.31 37.93 16.71
N ASP A 338 49.36 38.21 17.60
CA ASP A 338 49.42 39.10 18.77
C ASP A 338 48.69 40.46 18.70
N GLY A 339 47.99 40.78 19.80
CA GLY A 339 47.49 42.12 20.10
C GLY A 339 46.04 42.20 20.60
N GLY A 340 45.79 41.78 21.85
CA GLY A 340 44.50 42.01 22.52
C GLY A 340 44.22 43.49 22.87
N ASN A 341 42.95 43.79 23.21
CA ASN A 341 42.52 44.48 24.45
C ASN A 341 41.08 45.04 24.36
N GLY A 342 40.21 44.59 25.26
CA GLY A 342 39.41 45.46 26.15
C GLY A 342 38.04 45.98 25.68
N GLY A 343 37.03 45.76 26.52
CA GLY A 343 35.84 46.64 26.59
C GLY A 343 34.54 45.93 26.99
N GLU A 344 34.22 45.96 28.28
CA GLU A 344 32.94 45.61 28.90
C GLU A 344 31.78 46.57 28.52
N ASP A 345 30.60 46.25 29.07
CA ASP A 345 29.34 47.03 29.21
C ASP A 345 28.30 46.76 28.09
N GLY A 346 27.05 46.37 28.33
CA GLY A 346 26.19 46.41 29.51
C GLY A 346 24.80 46.96 29.10
N ALA A 347 23.72 46.31 29.57
CA ALA A 347 22.29 46.67 29.41
C ALA A 347 21.69 46.50 28.00
N GLY A 348 20.53 45.85 27.78
CA GLY A 348 19.34 45.69 28.60
C GLY A 348 18.21 46.53 27.99
N ASN A 349 17.19 45.90 27.41
CA ASN A 349 15.82 46.44 27.41
C ASN A 349 14.78 45.39 27.01
N GLU A 350 14.04 44.88 28.00
CA GLU A 350 12.66 44.43 27.83
C GLU A 350 11.75 45.66 27.72
N THR A 351 10.68 45.61 26.93
CA THR A 351 9.41 46.28 27.29
C THR A 351 8.25 45.77 26.43
N ASP A 352 7.47 44.89 27.07
CA ASP A 352 6.00 44.84 27.15
C ASP A 352 5.20 45.99 26.51
N GLN A 353 4.17 45.64 25.72
CA GLN A 353 2.85 46.29 25.72
C GLN A 353 1.78 45.20 25.43
N GLN A 354 1.07 44.69 26.45
CA GLN A 354 -0.12 45.26 27.10
C GLN A 354 -1.44 44.87 26.40
N GLN A 355 -2.08 43.85 26.98
CA GLN A 355 -3.50 43.52 26.82
C GLN A 355 -4.35 44.61 27.46
N ASP A 356 -5.45 44.97 26.80
CA ASP A 356 -6.56 45.70 27.41
C ASP A 356 -7.85 44.89 27.21
N GLY A 357 -8.59 44.69 28.29
CA GLY A 357 -9.82 43.95 28.33
C GLY A 357 -11.02 44.88 28.37
N THR A 358 -12.12 44.49 27.74
CA THR A 358 -13.45 44.98 28.10
C THR A 358 -14.44 43.82 28.08
N GLY A 359 -15.15 43.65 29.20
CA GLY A 359 -16.25 42.70 29.35
C GLY A 359 -17.58 43.28 28.87
N GLY A 360 -18.55 42.38 28.67
CA GLY A 360 -19.95 42.71 28.42
C GLY A 360 -20.83 41.46 28.60
N ASP A 361 -21.66 41.49 29.62
CA ASP A 361 -22.69 40.50 29.96
C ASP A 361 -23.86 40.49 28.96
N GLY A 362 -24.58 39.36 28.86
CA GLY A 362 -25.89 39.28 28.19
C GLY A 362 -26.47 37.86 28.14
N GLU A 363 -27.33 37.57 29.14
CA GLU A 363 -28.42 36.57 29.28
C GLU A 363 -28.42 35.24 28.48
#